data_AF-A0A922E2R8-F1
#
_entry.id   AF-A0A922E2R8-F1
#
_cell.length_a   1.000
_cell.length_b   1.000
_cell.length_c   1.000
_cell.angle_alpha   90.00
_cell.angle_beta   90.00
_cell.angle_gamma   90.00
#
_symmetry.space_group_name_H-M   'P 1'
#
loop_
_entity.id
_entity.type
_entity.pdbx_description
1 polymer ?
#
loop_
_entity_poly.entity_id
_entity_poly.type
_entity_poly.pdbx_seq_one_letter_code
_entity_poly.pdbx_strand_id
1 'polypeptide(L)'
;MDLIHAQGEGEREQFQAQSHLYKHVFNYIGSMSLKCAVQLGIPDIIYNHGQPITLPELVSKLQIHPSKAGFVPRLMRLLVHSGLFAATVRVKNQEEEEAYDLTPSSRVLIKDQVSNLSPFVLAMINPALVTPCHDLGNWLQGEKVTPFESVHGMSFWDYNDQNPEFNSLFNEAMASDSGMMNFIIKDCKAVFEGLDTLVDVGGGTGTCARIISEEFPHLKCTVFDLPHVVANLAADSLKLNYVAGDMFESIPSADALLLKLVLHGWSDEHCVKILKKCREAISKNGKGEGKVIIIDVVINEKKEEHEMTEAKLLFDMLMMVVTSGKERDEKDFKKLFLEAGFNRYKITPIYGLRYLNLPHTTVMGFENNDKVAWVERIMQIDRRDIGTALSVISSNISAATFLASISLTLCSLIGAWMANSSNYFMQGLVYGDTRPSTMSIKYISLLICFLLAFSCFVQSARNFVHANYLLSTPDSNIPVRNVELVILRGGDFWSLGLRALYFALDILLWFFGPIPMFVSSIVMVIIFHYLDTNTTLLHKHGSPQKQMVETVAV
;
A
#
# COMPACT_ATOMS: atom_id res chain seq x y z
N MET A 1 42.95 18.79 15.79
CA MET A 1 41.90 17.77 15.98
C MET A 1 40.74 18.00 15.01
N ASP A 2 40.34 19.26 14.82
CA ASP A 2 39.24 19.64 13.89
C ASP A 2 39.50 19.34 12.40
N LEU A 3 40.74 19.45 11.91
CA LEU A 3 41.10 19.10 10.53
C LEU A 3 40.98 17.59 10.23
N ILE A 4 41.30 16.74 11.21
CA ILE A 4 41.19 15.27 11.08
C ILE A 4 39.71 14.86 11.15
N HIS A 5 38.91 15.54 11.97
CA HIS A 5 37.47 15.33 12.06
C HIS A 5 36.74 15.74 10.78
N ALA A 6 37.07 16.91 10.20
CA ALA A 6 36.50 17.37 8.93
C ALA A 6 36.90 16.48 7.75
N GLN A 7 38.15 15.99 7.72
CA GLN A 7 38.63 15.06 6.69
C GLN A 7 37.94 13.69 6.81
N GLY A 8 37.74 13.18 8.03
CA GLY A 8 37.01 11.93 8.29
C GLY A 8 35.49 12.04 8.12
N GLU A 9 34.90 13.24 8.10
CA GLU A 9 33.51 13.47 7.71
C GLU A 9 33.33 13.46 6.20
N GLY A 10 34.24 14.12 5.46
CA GLY A 10 34.24 14.09 3.98
C GLY A 10 34.45 12.68 3.41
N GLU A 11 35.35 11.88 4.02
CA GLU A 11 35.55 10.47 3.62
C GLU A 11 34.30 9.62 3.89
N ARG A 12 33.62 9.81 5.03
CA ARG A 12 32.38 9.09 5.37
C ARG A 12 31.23 9.45 4.42
N GLU A 13 31.08 10.73 4.08
CA GLU A 13 30.10 11.17 3.09
C GLU A 13 30.37 10.54 1.71
N GLN A 14 31.63 10.48 1.31
CA GLN A 14 32.03 9.83 0.04
C GLN A 14 31.70 8.34 0.03
N PHE A 15 31.92 7.60 1.11
CA PHE A 15 31.54 6.19 1.22
C PHE A 15 30.02 5.99 1.19
N GLN A 16 29.26 6.86 1.84
CA GLN A 16 27.79 6.80 1.80
C GLN A 16 27.27 7.09 0.39
N ALA A 17 27.81 8.10 -0.29
CA ALA A 17 27.49 8.41 -1.68
C ALA A 17 27.84 7.24 -2.62
N GLN A 18 29.00 6.61 -2.43
CA GLN A 18 29.42 5.44 -3.20
C GLN A 18 28.48 4.24 -2.99
N SER A 19 28.09 3.97 -1.74
CA SER A 19 27.13 2.90 -1.43
C SER A 19 25.76 3.16 -2.06
N HIS A 20 25.28 4.41 -2.00
CA HIS A 20 24.04 4.83 -2.64
C HIS A 20 24.11 4.63 -4.17
N LEU A 21 25.21 5.03 -4.80
CA LEU A 21 25.43 4.82 -6.24
C LEU A 21 25.45 3.31 -6.59
N TYR A 22 26.17 2.49 -5.84
CA TYR A 22 26.23 1.05 -6.08
C TYR A 22 24.86 0.38 -5.97
N LYS A 23 24.01 0.81 -5.03
CA LYS A 23 22.63 0.33 -4.95
C LYS A 23 21.91 0.55 -6.29
N HIS A 24 21.95 1.77 -6.83
CA HIS A 24 21.29 2.09 -8.11
C HIS A 24 21.88 1.35 -9.31
N VAL A 25 23.21 1.24 -9.38
CA VAL A 25 23.90 0.50 -10.47
C VAL A 25 23.51 -0.99 -10.47
N PHE A 26 23.34 -1.59 -9.29
CA PHE A 26 23.05 -3.02 -9.16
C PHE A 26 21.57 -3.35 -8.92
N ASN A 27 20.67 -2.36 -8.89
CA ASN A 27 19.24 -2.57 -8.62
C ASN A 27 18.60 -3.59 -9.59
N TYR A 28 19.03 -3.63 -10.85
CA TYR A 28 18.53 -4.62 -11.84
C TYR A 28 18.73 -6.08 -11.39
N ILE A 29 19.78 -6.36 -10.58
CA ILE A 29 20.04 -7.70 -10.05
C ILE A 29 18.91 -8.14 -9.12
N GLY A 30 18.32 -7.21 -8.37
CA GLY A 30 17.14 -7.47 -7.54
C GLY A 30 15.95 -7.95 -8.38
N SER A 31 15.63 -7.22 -9.45
CA SER A 31 14.57 -7.59 -10.39
C SER A 31 14.83 -8.95 -11.05
N MET A 32 16.04 -9.21 -11.51
CA MET A 32 16.41 -10.51 -12.11
C MET A 32 16.36 -11.66 -11.10
N SER A 33 16.70 -11.38 -9.84
CA SER A 33 16.60 -12.36 -8.75
C SER A 33 15.15 -12.72 -8.44
N LEU A 34 14.24 -11.74 -8.42
CA LEU A 34 12.80 -11.96 -8.27
C LEU A 34 12.25 -12.79 -9.46
N LYS A 35 12.60 -12.42 -10.70
CA LYS A 35 12.25 -13.20 -11.89
C LYS A 35 12.70 -14.66 -11.76
N CYS A 36 13.95 -14.88 -11.35
CA CYS A 36 14.50 -16.22 -11.15
C CYS A 36 13.70 -17.02 -10.12
N ALA A 37 13.36 -16.41 -8.97
CA ALA A 37 12.56 -17.08 -7.94
C ALA A 37 11.17 -17.49 -8.43
N VAL A 38 10.53 -16.64 -9.25
CA VAL A 38 9.23 -16.95 -9.88
C VAL A 38 9.36 -18.08 -10.91
N GLN A 39 10.37 -18.03 -11.78
CA GLN A 39 10.63 -19.06 -12.79
C GLN A 39 10.92 -20.43 -12.16
N LEU A 40 11.62 -20.44 -11.03
CA LEU A 40 11.93 -21.65 -10.28
C LEU A 40 10.77 -22.14 -9.40
N GLY A 41 9.66 -21.39 -9.32
CA GLY A 41 8.50 -21.76 -8.51
C GLY A 41 8.77 -21.72 -7.00
N ILE A 42 9.74 -20.93 -6.53
CA ILE A 42 10.08 -20.83 -5.11
C ILE A 42 8.86 -20.45 -4.25
N PRO A 43 8.05 -19.44 -4.60
CA PRO A 43 6.85 -19.11 -3.82
C PRO A 43 5.88 -20.30 -3.66
N ASP A 44 5.60 -21.00 -4.75
CA ASP A 44 4.70 -22.16 -4.75
C ASP A 44 5.28 -23.33 -3.94
N ILE A 45 6.59 -23.57 -4.02
CA ILE A 45 7.27 -24.64 -3.27
C ILE A 45 7.16 -24.40 -1.76
N ILE A 46 7.38 -23.17 -1.30
CA ILE A 46 7.26 -22.81 0.12
C ILE A 46 5.78 -22.90 0.54
N TYR A 47 4.86 -22.36 -0.26
CA TYR A 47 3.43 -22.41 0.02
C TYR A 47 2.92 -23.85 0.18
N ASN A 48 3.22 -24.70 -0.79
CA ASN A 48 2.82 -26.11 -0.81
C ASN A 48 3.53 -26.94 0.27
N HIS A 49 4.62 -26.44 0.85
CA HIS A 49 5.24 -27.09 2.00
C HIS A 49 4.42 -26.91 3.29
N GLY A 50 3.63 -25.84 3.39
CA GLY A 50 2.71 -25.57 4.50
C GLY A 50 3.38 -25.05 5.79
N GLN A 51 4.71 -24.93 5.82
CA GLN A 51 5.50 -24.46 6.94
C GLN A 51 6.84 -23.91 6.43
N PRO A 52 7.65 -23.22 7.27
CA PRO A 52 8.98 -22.76 6.86
C PRO A 52 9.85 -23.91 6.33
N ILE A 53 10.46 -23.69 5.17
CA ILE A 53 11.26 -24.70 4.47
C ILE A 53 12.75 -24.48 4.71
N THR A 54 13.50 -25.54 5.00
CA THR A 54 14.96 -25.40 5.12
C THR A 54 15.61 -25.32 3.76
N LEU A 55 16.84 -24.79 3.71
CA LEU A 55 17.59 -24.70 2.47
C LEU A 55 17.76 -26.07 1.76
N PRO A 56 18.15 -27.18 2.44
CA PRO A 56 18.26 -28.48 1.78
C PRO A 56 16.94 -28.99 1.21
N GLU A 57 15.83 -28.79 1.94
CA GLU A 57 14.49 -29.18 1.49
C GLU A 57 14.05 -28.36 0.28
N LEU A 58 14.29 -27.04 0.29
CA LEU A 58 14.01 -26.17 -0.84
C LEU A 58 14.80 -26.62 -2.07
N VAL A 59 16.12 -26.79 -1.93
CA VAL A 59 17.00 -27.26 -3.01
C VAL A 59 16.55 -28.60 -3.57
N SER A 60 16.11 -29.54 -2.71
CA SER A 60 15.64 -30.86 -3.16
C SER A 60 14.36 -30.81 -4.00
N LYS A 61 13.53 -29.77 -3.81
CA LYS A 61 12.28 -29.56 -4.55
C LYS A 61 12.48 -28.71 -5.81
N LEU A 62 13.60 -28.01 -5.93
CA LEU A 62 13.92 -27.20 -7.10
C LEU A 62 14.38 -28.09 -8.27
N GLN A 63 13.84 -27.84 -9.46
CA GLN A 63 14.28 -28.50 -10.70
C GLN A 63 15.56 -27.84 -11.25
N ILE A 64 16.65 -27.95 -10.50
CA ILE A 64 17.95 -27.35 -10.85
C ILE A 64 19.05 -28.41 -10.96
N HIS A 65 20.10 -28.10 -11.73
CA HIS A 65 21.25 -28.98 -11.82
C HIS A 65 21.98 -29.06 -10.46
N PRO A 66 22.38 -30.25 -9.97
CA PRO A 66 22.98 -30.41 -8.64
C PRO A 66 24.22 -29.54 -8.38
N SER A 67 25.05 -29.30 -9.39
CA SER A 67 26.22 -28.40 -9.28
C SER A 67 25.86 -26.93 -9.03
N LYS A 68 24.58 -26.56 -9.12
CA LYS A 68 24.08 -25.20 -8.90
C LYS A 68 23.40 -25.02 -7.53
N ALA A 69 23.19 -26.11 -6.79
CA ALA A 69 22.58 -26.09 -5.45
C ALA A 69 23.24 -25.07 -4.51
N GLY A 70 24.58 -24.98 -4.53
CA GLY A 70 25.35 -24.06 -3.70
C GLY A 70 25.14 -22.56 -4.01
N PHE A 71 24.45 -22.20 -5.11
CA PHE A 71 24.15 -20.81 -5.45
C PHE A 71 22.78 -20.35 -4.93
N VAL A 72 21.84 -21.26 -4.67
CA VAL A 72 20.51 -20.96 -4.12
C VAL A 72 20.56 -20.14 -2.83
N PRO A 73 21.47 -20.38 -1.87
CA PRO A 73 21.55 -19.58 -0.65
C PRO A 73 21.86 -18.11 -0.93
N ARG A 74 22.66 -17.81 -1.96
CA ARG A 74 22.99 -16.42 -2.33
C ARG A 74 21.77 -15.69 -2.87
N LEU A 75 20.97 -16.38 -3.69
CA LEU A 75 19.70 -15.88 -4.21
C LEU A 75 18.72 -15.60 -3.07
N MET A 76 18.48 -16.60 -2.21
CA MET A 76 17.55 -16.48 -1.09
C MET A 76 17.97 -15.39 -0.11
N ARG A 77 19.26 -15.27 0.21
CA ARG A 77 19.77 -14.21 1.10
C ARG A 77 19.44 -12.81 0.58
N LEU A 78 19.57 -12.57 -0.73
CA LEU A 78 19.21 -11.28 -1.31
C LEU A 78 17.71 -11.03 -1.24
N LEU A 79 16.89 -12.03 -1.59
CA LEU A 79 15.43 -11.90 -1.60
C LEU A 79 14.83 -11.80 -0.18
N VAL A 80 15.47 -12.41 0.81
CA VAL A 80 15.13 -12.21 2.23
C VAL A 80 15.47 -10.79 2.67
N HIS A 81 16.68 -10.32 2.34
CA HIS A 81 17.10 -8.96 2.69
C HIS A 81 16.21 -7.89 2.04
N SER A 82 15.67 -8.15 0.84
CA SER A 82 14.71 -7.26 0.18
C SER A 82 13.27 -7.39 0.70
N GLY A 83 13.02 -8.22 1.71
CA GLY A 83 11.68 -8.42 2.29
C GLY A 83 10.72 -9.26 1.44
N LEU A 84 11.18 -9.88 0.34
CA LEU A 84 10.35 -10.77 -0.48
C LEU A 84 10.14 -12.12 0.19
N PHE A 85 11.09 -12.59 0.99
CA PHE A 85 10.94 -13.78 1.85
C PHE A 85 11.40 -13.44 3.27
N ALA A 86 11.03 -14.28 4.24
CA ALA A 86 11.50 -14.15 5.61
C ALA A 86 12.47 -15.29 5.94
N ALA A 87 13.58 -14.99 6.60
CA ALA A 87 14.36 -15.99 7.31
C ALA A 87 13.74 -16.20 8.69
N THR A 88 13.53 -17.45 9.06
CA THR A 88 12.95 -17.86 10.34
C THR A 88 13.67 -19.10 10.87
N VAL A 89 13.36 -19.48 12.10
CA VAL A 89 13.90 -20.68 12.74
C VAL A 89 12.80 -21.73 12.80
N ARG A 90 13.11 -22.93 12.29
CA ARG A 90 12.26 -24.09 12.45
C ARG A 90 12.84 -24.99 13.53
N VAL A 91 12.04 -25.27 14.57
CA VAL A 91 12.43 -26.21 15.62
C VAL A 91 11.97 -27.61 15.23
N LYS A 92 12.92 -28.52 15.05
CA LYS A 92 12.65 -29.94 14.81
C LYS A 92 13.54 -30.77 15.73
N ASN A 93 12.96 -31.69 16.49
CA ASN A 93 13.70 -32.55 17.44
C ASN A 93 14.59 -31.78 18.45
N GLN A 94 14.15 -30.60 18.91
CA GLN A 94 14.92 -29.69 19.80
C GLN A 94 16.17 -29.06 19.17
N GLU A 95 16.35 -29.17 17.85
CA GLU A 95 17.37 -28.45 17.09
C GLU A 95 16.72 -27.30 16.30
N GLU A 96 17.40 -26.16 16.27
CA GLU A 96 17.00 -24.95 15.54
C GLU A 96 17.68 -24.94 14.18
N GLU A 97 16.89 -24.98 13.10
CA GLU A 97 17.37 -24.90 11.72
C GLU A 97 16.92 -23.59 11.06
N GLU A 98 17.81 -22.94 10.32
CA GLU A 98 17.45 -21.79 9.48
C GLU A 98 16.50 -22.25 8.36
N ALA A 99 15.38 -21.54 8.23
CA ALA A 99 14.34 -21.83 7.26
C ALA A 99 13.82 -20.54 6.59
N TYR A 100 13.15 -20.70 5.46
CA TYR A 100 12.54 -19.62 4.69
C TYR A 100 11.02 -19.71 4.74
N ASP A 101 10.37 -18.57 4.86
CA ASP A 101 8.90 -18.43 4.83
C ASP A 101 8.47 -17.29 3.90
N LEU A 102 7.19 -17.29 3.53
CA LEU A 102 6.57 -16.29 2.67
C LEU A 102 6.23 -15.01 3.44
N THR A 103 6.49 -13.87 2.81
CA THR A 103 6.02 -12.54 3.25
C THR A 103 4.76 -12.15 2.47
N PRO A 104 4.03 -11.08 2.85
CA PRO A 104 2.91 -10.58 2.05
C PRO A 104 3.28 -10.37 0.57
N SER A 105 4.51 -9.90 0.28
CA SER A 105 4.99 -9.64 -1.08
C SER A 105 5.26 -10.90 -1.90
N SER A 106 5.70 -12.01 -1.29
CA SER A 106 5.83 -13.29 -2.03
C SER A 106 4.52 -14.08 -2.11
N ARG A 107 3.56 -13.84 -1.21
CA ARG A 107 2.24 -14.50 -1.25
C ARG A 107 1.43 -14.11 -2.48
N VAL A 108 1.60 -12.90 -2.99
CA VAL A 108 0.94 -12.48 -4.25
C VAL A 108 1.57 -13.13 -5.49
N LEU A 109 2.60 -13.95 -5.37
CA LEU A 109 3.25 -14.65 -6.50
C LEU A 109 2.83 -16.12 -6.62
N ILE A 110 1.91 -16.60 -5.77
CA ILE A 110 1.45 -18.00 -5.76
C ILE A 110 0.44 -18.22 -6.88
N LYS A 111 0.65 -19.27 -7.70
CA LYS A 111 -0.09 -19.46 -8.95
C LYS A 111 -1.60 -19.65 -8.79
N ASP A 112 -2.01 -20.41 -7.79
CA ASP A 112 -3.41 -20.83 -7.58
C ASP A 112 -4.22 -19.86 -6.70
N GLN A 113 -3.71 -18.65 -6.47
CA GLN A 113 -4.39 -17.61 -5.69
C GLN A 113 -5.01 -16.55 -6.61
N VAL A 114 -6.14 -15.97 -6.17
CA VAL A 114 -6.88 -14.93 -6.94
C VAL A 114 -6.00 -13.71 -7.27
N SER A 115 -4.99 -13.43 -6.45
CA SER A 115 -4.06 -12.30 -6.59
C SER A 115 -2.70 -12.69 -7.20
N ASN A 116 -2.63 -13.72 -8.05
CA ASN A 116 -1.37 -14.18 -8.62
C ASN A 116 -0.75 -13.16 -9.60
N LEU A 117 0.29 -12.45 -9.17
CA LEU A 117 1.09 -11.50 -9.96
C LEU A 117 2.35 -12.13 -10.60
N SER A 118 2.51 -13.45 -10.56
CA SER A 118 3.64 -14.11 -11.21
C SER A 118 3.75 -13.80 -12.71
N PRO A 119 2.66 -13.80 -13.51
CA PRO A 119 2.74 -13.47 -14.94
C PRO A 119 3.19 -12.02 -15.17
N PHE A 120 2.72 -11.09 -14.34
CA PHE A 120 3.15 -9.69 -14.36
C PHE A 120 4.67 -9.55 -14.20
N VAL A 121 5.27 -10.20 -13.20
CA VAL A 121 6.73 -10.20 -13.00
C VAL A 121 7.47 -10.75 -14.22
N LEU A 122 6.99 -11.85 -14.80
CA LEU A 122 7.63 -12.49 -15.95
C LEU A 122 7.57 -11.63 -17.22
N ALA A 123 6.43 -10.95 -17.45
CA ALA A 123 6.26 -10.05 -18.59
C ALA A 123 7.08 -8.76 -18.43
N MET A 124 6.98 -8.08 -17.29
CA MET A 124 7.67 -6.80 -17.05
C MET A 124 9.20 -6.93 -17.07
N ILE A 125 9.72 -8.11 -16.77
CA ILE A 125 11.16 -8.41 -16.78
C ILE A 125 11.51 -9.30 -17.99
N ASN A 126 10.67 -9.32 -19.03
CA ASN A 126 10.97 -9.99 -20.29
C ASN A 126 12.03 -9.20 -21.08
N PRO A 127 13.00 -9.86 -21.74
CA PRO A 127 13.98 -9.18 -22.58
C PRO A 127 13.37 -8.21 -23.60
N ALA A 128 12.19 -8.50 -24.15
CA ALA A 128 11.50 -7.58 -25.07
C ALA A 128 11.25 -6.19 -24.45
N LEU A 129 10.91 -6.11 -23.16
CA LEU A 129 10.65 -4.84 -22.46
C LEU A 129 11.89 -4.24 -21.81
N VAL A 130 12.84 -5.07 -21.37
CA VAL A 130 14.03 -4.60 -20.64
C VAL A 130 15.16 -4.15 -21.58
N THR A 131 15.31 -4.80 -22.74
CA THR A 131 16.39 -4.48 -23.69
C THR A 131 16.36 -3.02 -24.17
N PRO A 132 15.19 -2.43 -24.47
CA PRO A 132 15.07 -1.00 -24.80
C PRO A 132 15.66 -0.03 -23.76
N CYS A 133 15.68 -0.40 -22.48
CA CYS A 133 16.27 0.44 -21.44
C CYS A 133 17.77 0.69 -21.65
N HIS A 134 18.48 -0.21 -22.32
CA HIS A 134 19.90 0.00 -22.66
C HIS A 134 20.12 1.10 -23.69
N ASP A 135 19.10 1.42 -24.49
CA ASP A 135 19.20 2.39 -25.59
C ASP A 135 18.74 3.82 -25.20
N LEU A 136 18.27 4.03 -23.97
CA LEU A 136 17.72 5.31 -23.50
C LEU A 136 18.59 6.53 -23.86
N GLY A 137 19.90 6.44 -23.64
CA GLY A 137 20.84 7.54 -23.92
C GLY A 137 21.00 7.87 -25.41
N ASN A 138 20.96 6.86 -26.27
CA ASN A 138 21.04 7.04 -27.73
C ASN A 138 19.70 7.52 -28.28
N TRP A 139 18.60 6.91 -27.81
CA TRP A 139 17.24 7.27 -28.20
C TRP A 139 16.94 8.75 -27.91
N LEU A 140 17.35 9.28 -26.76
CA LEU A 140 17.21 10.71 -26.43
C LEU A 140 17.91 11.66 -27.40
N GLN A 141 18.89 11.17 -28.16
CA GLN A 141 19.60 11.93 -29.20
C GLN A 141 19.04 11.67 -30.61
N GLY A 142 18.14 10.69 -30.74
CA GLY A 142 17.56 10.25 -32.01
C GLY A 142 16.18 10.85 -32.29
N GLU A 143 15.55 10.37 -33.36
CA GLU A 143 14.24 10.85 -33.84
C GLU A 143 13.09 9.87 -33.56
N LYS A 144 13.40 8.67 -33.06
CA LYS A 144 12.41 7.62 -32.81
C LYS A 144 11.46 8.00 -31.67
N VAL A 145 10.21 7.52 -31.74
CA VAL A 145 9.18 7.93 -30.75
C VAL A 145 9.45 7.30 -29.38
N THR A 146 9.92 6.06 -29.34
CA THR A 146 10.22 5.35 -28.09
C THR A 146 11.54 4.57 -28.18
N PRO A 147 12.21 4.29 -27.05
CA PRO A 147 13.33 3.35 -27.01
C PRO A 147 12.96 1.95 -27.53
N PHE A 148 11.72 1.51 -27.29
CA PHE A 148 11.22 0.24 -27.81
C PHE A 148 11.23 0.20 -29.34
N GLU A 149 10.75 1.26 -29.99
CA GLU A 149 10.78 1.38 -31.45
C GLU A 149 12.22 1.48 -31.99
N SER A 150 13.12 2.13 -31.26
CA SER A 150 14.55 2.22 -31.61
C SER A 150 15.20 0.84 -31.71
N VAL A 151 14.92 -0.04 -30.73
CA VAL A 151 15.52 -1.38 -30.65
C VAL A 151 14.82 -2.40 -31.55
N HIS A 152 13.49 -2.42 -31.57
CA HIS A 152 12.71 -3.45 -32.28
C HIS A 152 12.25 -3.03 -33.67
N GLY A 153 12.40 -1.76 -34.05
CA GLY A 153 12.03 -1.23 -35.36
C GLY A 153 10.53 -1.06 -35.61
N MET A 154 9.69 -1.32 -34.60
CA MET A 154 8.23 -1.24 -34.66
C MET A 154 7.64 -0.80 -33.32
N SER A 155 6.38 -0.39 -33.30
CA SER A 155 5.70 -0.02 -32.06
C SER A 155 5.47 -1.22 -31.15
N PHE A 156 5.23 -0.98 -29.86
CA PHE A 156 4.92 -2.03 -28.89
C PHE A 156 3.67 -2.86 -29.27
N TRP A 157 2.63 -2.21 -29.77
CA TRP A 157 1.39 -2.89 -30.15
C TRP A 157 1.57 -3.73 -31.42
N ASP A 158 2.31 -3.23 -32.41
CA ASP A 158 2.66 -4.01 -33.62
C ASP A 158 3.55 -5.21 -33.27
N TYR A 159 4.46 -5.05 -32.30
CA TYR A 159 5.29 -6.15 -31.81
C TYR A 159 4.44 -7.25 -31.16
N ASN A 160 3.43 -6.90 -30.36
CA ASN A 160 2.51 -7.89 -29.81
C ASN A 160 1.75 -8.64 -30.91
N ASP A 161 1.22 -7.94 -31.91
CA ASP A 161 0.50 -8.55 -33.03
C ASP A 161 1.38 -9.55 -33.80
N GLN A 162 2.65 -9.21 -34.01
CA GLN A 162 3.62 -10.05 -34.73
C GLN A 162 4.26 -11.17 -33.88
N ASN A 163 4.15 -11.11 -32.55
CA ASN A 163 4.79 -12.07 -31.64
C ASN A 163 3.76 -12.71 -30.69
N PRO A 164 3.04 -13.76 -31.15
CA PRO A 164 1.95 -14.39 -30.39
C PRO A 164 2.36 -14.91 -29.00
N GLU A 165 3.59 -15.42 -28.85
CA GLU A 165 4.11 -15.88 -27.56
C GLU A 165 4.22 -14.74 -26.55
N PHE A 166 4.80 -13.61 -26.97
CA PHE A 166 4.93 -12.43 -26.13
C PHE A 166 3.56 -11.79 -25.85
N ASN A 167 2.68 -11.72 -26.85
CA ASN A 167 1.31 -11.25 -26.67
C ASN A 167 0.53 -12.09 -25.66
N SER A 168 0.65 -13.42 -25.69
CA SER A 168 0.03 -14.29 -24.69
C SER A 168 0.55 -13.97 -23.28
N LEU A 169 1.88 -13.87 -23.13
CA LEU A 169 2.50 -13.52 -21.85
C LEU A 169 2.07 -12.13 -21.34
N PHE A 170 1.99 -11.14 -22.22
CA PHE A 170 1.56 -9.79 -21.86
C PHE A 170 0.07 -9.76 -21.47
N ASN A 171 -0.80 -10.46 -22.19
CA ASN A 171 -2.21 -10.57 -21.86
C ASN A 171 -2.43 -11.29 -20.51
N GLU A 172 -1.66 -12.35 -20.23
CA GLU A 172 -1.67 -13.00 -18.92
C GLU A 172 -1.20 -12.05 -17.80
N ALA A 173 -0.18 -11.24 -18.05
CA ALA A 173 0.28 -10.21 -17.11
C ALA A 173 -0.80 -9.17 -16.82
N MET A 174 -1.47 -8.63 -17.84
CA MET A 174 -2.56 -7.66 -17.64
C MET A 174 -3.77 -8.30 -16.94
N ALA A 175 -4.07 -9.57 -17.23
CA ALA A 175 -5.09 -10.33 -16.52
C ALA A 175 -4.73 -10.53 -15.03
N SER A 176 -3.46 -10.85 -14.72
CA SER A 176 -3.01 -11.02 -13.34
C SER A 176 -3.17 -9.76 -12.48
N ASP A 177 -2.76 -8.60 -13.01
CA ASP A 177 -2.95 -7.32 -12.33
C ASP A 177 -4.44 -6.99 -12.14
N SER A 178 -5.28 -7.36 -13.11
CA SER A 178 -6.73 -7.18 -13.03
C SER A 178 -7.39 -7.98 -11.90
N GLY A 179 -6.73 -9.00 -11.33
CA GLY A 179 -7.18 -9.68 -10.12
C GLY A 179 -7.34 -8.74 -8.91
N MET A 180 -6.60 -7.62 -8.88
CA MET A 180 -6.74 -6.57 -7.87
C MET A 180 -8.12 -5.88 -7.92
N MET A 181 -8.86 -6.00 -9.02
CA MET A 181 -10.21 -5.43 -9.17
C MET A 181 -11.18 -5.91 -8.08
N ASN A 182 -10.97 -7.11 -7.54
CA ASN A 182 -11.75 -7.61 -6.39
C ASN A 182 -11.70 -6.69 -5.17
N PHE A 183 -10.57 -6.01 -4.93
CA PHE A 183 -10.43 -5.05 -3.85
C PHE A 183 -11.07 -3.70 -4.23
N ILE A 184 -10.88 -3.27 -5.48
CA ILE A 184 -11.45 -2.03 -6.03
C ILE A 184 -12.97 -2.04 -5.92
N ILE A 185 -13.60 -3.13 -6.35
CA ILE A 185 -15.06 -3.25 -6.32
C ILE A 185 -15.59 -3.18 -4.90
N LYS A 186 -14.93 -3.82 -3.93
CA LYS A 186 -15.37 -3.79 -2.52
C LYS A 186 -15.46 -2.37 -1.98
N ASP A 187 -14.51 -1.51 -2.32
CA ASP A 187 -14.44 -0.13 -1.82
C ASP A 187 -15.24 0.86 -2.67
N CYS A 188 -15.46 0.56 -3.96
CA CYS A 188 -16.04 1.47 -4.94
C CYS A 188 -17.37 0.97 -5.53
N LYS A 189 -18.16 0.14 -4.82
CA LYS A 189 -19.44 -0.40 -5.33
C LYS A 189 -20.38 0.65 -5.89
N ALA A 190 -20.49 1.79 -5.20
CA ALA A 190 -21.32 2.92 -5.62
C ALA A 190 -20.98 3.48 -7.02
N VAL A 191 -19.78 3.21 -7.55
CA VAL A 191 -19.40 3.59 -8.92
C VAL A 191 -20.16 2.74 -9.95
N PHE A 192 -20.52 1.51 -9.62
CA PHE A 192 -21.18 0.57 -10.55
C PHE A 192 -22.68 0.46 -10.32
N GLU A 193 -23.19 0.94 -9.18
CA GLU A 193 -24.62 0.95 -8.87
C GLU A 193 -25.42 1.80 -9.88
N GLY A 194 -26.59 1.27 -10.27
CA GLY A 194 -27.52 1.93 -11.20
C GLY A 194 -27.14 1.81 -12.68
N LEU A 195 -26.12 1.04 -13.03
CA LEU A 195 -25.74 0.76 -14.43
C LEU A 195 -26.44 -0.50 -14.93
N ASP A 196 -26.96 -0.46 -16.18
CA ASP A 196 -27.48 -1.66 -16.86
C ASP A 196 -26.45 -2.25 -17.82
N THR A 197 -25.60 -1.40 -18.41
CA THR A 197 -24.59 -1.78 -19.40
C THR A 197 -23.23 -1.13 -19.13
N LEU A 198 -22.16 -1.94 -19.25
CA LEU A 198 -20.77 -1.48 -19.13
C LEU A 198 -19.94 -2.04 -20.28
N VAL A 199 -19.10 -1.21 -20.88
CA VAL A 199 -18.09 -1.65 -21.85
C VAL A 199 -16.71 -1.45 -21.24
N ASP A 200 -15.93 -2.52 -21.17
CA ASP A 200 -14.52 -2.56 -20.77
C ASP A 200 -13.65 -2.37 -22.02
N VAL A 201 -13.18 -1.13 -22.23
CA VAL A 201 -12.40 -0.72 -23.42
C VAL A 201 -10.94 -1.06 -23.18
N GLY A 202 -10.32 -1.82 -24.07
CA GLY A 202 -9.01 -2.42 -23.81
C GLY A 202 -9.08 -3.51 -22.74
N GLY A 203 -10.22 -4.22 -22.64
CA GLY A 203 -10.49 -5.18 -21.57
C GLY A 203 -9.70 -6.49 -21.66
N GLY A 204 -8.87 -6.67 -22.69
CA GLY A 204 -8.01 -7.82 -22.91
C GLY A 204 -8.81 -9.12 -22.96
N THR A 205 -8.43 -10.07 -22.10
CA THR A 205 -9.11 -11.37 -21.97
C THR A 205 -10.43 -11.30 -21.17
N GLY A 206 -10.81 -10.13 -20.65
CA GLY A 206 -12.07 -9.91 -19.95
C GLY A 206 -12.03 -10.19 -18.45
N THR A 207 -10.84 -10.32 -17.84
CA THR A 207 -10.72 -10.63 -16.40
C THR A 207 -11.38 -9.56 -15.52
N CYS A 208 -11.21 -8.28 -15.85
CA CYS A 208 -11.82 -7.16 -15.13
C CYS A 208 -13.35 -7.18 -15.26
N ALA A 209 -13.86 -7.22 -16.50
CA ALA A 209 -15.28 -7.35 -16.79
C ALA A 209 -15.93 -8.56 -16.11
N ARG A 210 -15.24 -9.71 -16.03
CA ARG A 210 -15.71 -10.92 -15.33
C ARG A 210 -15.93 -10.64 -13.85
N ILE A 211 -14.93 -10.10 -13.15
CA ILE A 211 -15.00 -9.77 -11.73
C ILE A 211 -16.15 -8.78 -11.46
N ILE A 212 -16.36 -7.80 -12.34
CA ILE A 212 -17.49 -6.86 -12.26
C ILE A 212 -18.84 -7.58 -12.45
N SER A 213 -18.95 -8.45 -13.45
CA SER A 213 -20.20 -9.19 -13.73
C SER A 213 -20.58 -10.18 -12.63
N GLU A 214 -19.59 -10.75 -11.93
CA GLU A 214 -19.80 -11.66 -10.80
C GLU A 214 -20.35 -10.89 -9.57
N GLU A 215 -19.85 -9.69 -9.29
CA GLU A 215 -20.35 -8.85 -8.20
C GLU A 215 -21.70 -8.19 -8.53
N PHE A 216 -21.93 -7.82 -9.79
CA PHE A 216 -23.15 -7.17 -10.26
C PHE A 216 -23.87 -8.02 -11.33
N PRO A 217 -24.57 -9.11 -10.96
CA PRO A 217 -25.16 -10.05 -11.93
C PRO A 217 -26.20 -9.46 -12.90
N HIS A 218 -26.72 -8.26 -12.61
CA HIS A 218 -27.67 -7.53 -13.47
C HIS A 218 -26.97 -6.68 -14.53
N LEU A 219 -25.69 -6.34 -14.32
CA LEU A 219 -24.91 -5.48 -15.20
C LEU A 219 -24.43 -6.28 -16.41
N LYS A 220 -24.82 -5.85 -17.61
CA LYS A 220 -24.34 -6.44 -18.86
C LYS A 220 -22.96 -5.88 -19.21
N CYS A 221 -21.94 -6.71 -19.05
CA CYS A 221 -20.56 -6.35 -19.38
C CYS A 221 -20.18 -6.80 -20.80
N THR A 222 -19.61 -5.87 -21.56
CA THR A 222 -19.02 -6.11 -22.88
C THR A 222 -17.52 -5.83 -22.81
N VAL A 223 -16.69 -6.78 -23.21
CA VAL A 223 -15.25 -6.62 -23.39
C VAL A 223 -14.99 -6.14 -24.81
N PHE A 224 -14.32 -5.00 -24.96
CA PHE A 224 -13.99 -4.42 -26.26
C PHE A 224 -12.48 -4.29 -26.42
N ASP A 225 -11.91 -4.97 -27.41
CA ASP A 225 -10.46 -4.97 -27.66
C ASP A 225 -10.15 -5.23 -29.15
N LEU A 226 -8.87 -5.23 -29.52
CA LEU A 226 -8.40 -5.50 -30.87
C LEU A 226 -8.80 -6.89 -31.35
N PRO A 227 -9.01 -7.08 -32.68
CA PRO A 227 -9.45 -8.36 -33.23
C PRO A 227 -8.59 -9.57 -32.83
N HIS A 228 -7.25 -9.45 -32.82
CA HIS A 228 -6.37 -10.56 -32.47
C HIS A 228 -6.43 -10.95 -30.98
N VAL A 229 -6.86 -10.04 -30.09
CA VAL A 229 -6.96 -10.28 -28.65
C VAL A 229 -8.21 -11.08 -28.32
N VAL A 230 -9.36 -10.73 -28.93
CA VAL A 230 -10.65 -11.36 -28.62
C VAL A 230 -11.03 -12.51 -29.55
N ALA A 231 -10.26 -12.78 -30.63
CA ALA A 231 -10.59 -13.77 -31.66
C ALA A 231 -10.93 -15.18 -31.14
N ASN A 232 -10.31 -15.60 -30.03
CA ASN A 232 -10.47 -16.95 -29.46
C ASN A 232 -11.33 -16.98 -28.19
N LEU A 233 -11.96 -15.87 -27.82
CA LEU A 233 -12.78 -15.78 -26.61
C LEU A 233 -14.24 -16.08 -26.97
N ALA A 234 -14.73 -17.24 -26.53
CA ALA A 234 -16.11 -17.65 -26.81
C ALA A 234 -17.12 -16.84 -25.97
N ALA A 235 -18.18 -16.34 -26.63
CA ALA A 235 -19.19 -15.46 -26.04
C ALA A 235 -20.10 -16.07 -24.95
N ASP A 236 -19.94 -17.36 -24.60
CA ASP A 236 -20.93 -18.08 -23.77
C ASP A 236 -20.39 -18.68 -22.47
N SER A 237 -19.07 -18.71 -22.23
CA SER A 237 -18.55 -19.39 -21.02
C SER A 237 -18.80 -18.61 -19.72
N LEU A 238 -19.04 -17.29 -19.80
CA LEU A 238 -18.95 -16.38 -18.64
C LEU A 238 -19.99 -15.24 -18.59
N LYS A 239 -21.05 -15.26 -19.44
CA LYS A 239 -22.01 -14.13 -19.58
C LYS A 239 -21.38 -12.79 -19.97
N LEU A 240 -20.23 -12.82 -20.64
CA LEU A 240 -19.57 -11.63 -21.18
C LEU A 240 -19.75 -11.59 -22.69
N ASN A 241 -20.04 -10.40 -23.22
CA ASN A 241 -20.01 -10.17 -24.66
C ASN A 241 -18.61 -9.71 -25.07
N TYR A 242 -18.02 -10.30 -26.10
CA TYR A 242 -16.75 -9.86 -26.66
C TYR A 242 -16.99 -9.15 -27.99
N VAL A 243 -16.42 -7.95 -28.16
CA VAL A 243 -16.53 -7.15 -29.38
C VAL A 243 -15.14 -6.77 -29.84
N ALA A 244 -14.80 -7.15 -31.07
CA ALA A 244 -13.56 -6.75 -31.71
C ALA A 244 -13.70 -5.35 -32.32
N GLY A 245 -12.68 -4.50 -32.18
CA GLY A 245 -12.59 -3.24 -32.91
C GLY A 245 -11.43 -2.36 -32.48
N ASP A 246 -11.37 -1.17 -33.07
CA ASP A 246 -10.40 -0.14 -32.73
C ASP A 246 -11.08 1.02 -31.99
N MET A 247 -10.63 1.30 -30.77
CA MET A 247 -11.15 2.40 -29.94
C MET A 247 -10.91 3.80 -30.53
N PHE A 248 -9.95 3.95 -31.45
CA PHE A 248 -9.74 5.19 -32.19
C PHE A 248 -10.79 5.41 -33.29
N GLU A 249 -11.43 4.34 -33.76
CA GLU A 249 -12.49 4.42 -34.77
C GLU A 249 -13.87 4.53 -34.12
N SER A 250 -14.24 3.54 -33.30
CA SER A 250 -15.55 3.49 -32.63
C SER A 250 -15.53 2.63 -31.38
N ILE A 251 -16.30 3.04 -30.37
CA ILE A 251 -16.49 2.29 -29.12
C ILE A 251 -17.98 1.92 -29.00
N PRO A 252 -18.33 0.69 -28.61
CA PRO A 252 -19.72 0.30 -28.37
C PRO A 252 -20.41 1.19 -27.33
N SER A 253 -21.70 1.47 -27.52
CA SER A 253 -22.47 2.31 -26.60
C SER A 253 -22.85 1.56 -25.33
N ALA A 254 -22.75 2.22 -24.18
CA ALA A 254 -23.13 1.69 -22.86
C ALA A 254 -23.44 2.82 -21.86
N ASP A 255 -23.96 2.47 -20.69
CA ASP A 255 -24.18 3.42 -19.58
C ASP A 255 -22.85 3.89 -18.97
N ALA A 256 -21.86 2.99 -18.89
CA ALA A 256 -20.50 3.32 -18.50
C ALA A 256 -19.44 2.68 -19.41
N LEU A 257 -18.33 3.40 -19.56
CA LEU A 257 -17.13 2.91 -20.23
C LEU A 257 -15.99 2.82 -19.23
N LEU A 258 -15.36 1.66 -19.11
CA LEU A 258 -14.21 1.42 -18.25
C LEU A 258 -12.93 1.46 -19.08
N LEU A 259 -11.94 2.21 -18.60
CA LEU A 259 -10.58 2.28 -19.13
C LEU A 259 -9.62 1.95 -17.99
N LYS A 260 -9.17 0.70 -17.89
CA LYS A 260 -8.19 0.26 -16.89
C LYS A 260 -6.82 0.08 -17.54
N LEU A 261 -5.81 0.82 -17.09
CA LEU A 261 -4.46 0.76 -17.66
C LEU A 261 -4.46 0.95 -19.18
N VAL A 262 -5.27 1.89 -19.66
CA VAL A 262 -5.38 2.21 -21.10
C VAL A 262 -4.70 3.53 -21.39
N LEU A 263 -5.13 4.62 -20.74
CA LEU A 263 -4.69 5.97 -21.10
C LEU A 263 -3.20 6.19 -20.83
N HIS A 264 -2.63 5.48 -19.86
CA HIS A 264 -1.21 5.57 -19.55
C HIS A 264 -0.29 5.06 -20.69
N GLY A 265 -0.78 4.22 -21.60
CA GLY A 265 -0.02 3.72 -22.76
C GLY A 265 -0.04 4.65 -23.99
N TRP A 266 -0.69 5.81 -23.89
CA TRP A 266 -0.92 6.71 -25.02
C TRP A 266 -0.50 8.15 -24.72
N SER A 267 -0.03 8.86 -25.75
CA SER A 267 0.23 10.30 -25.67
C SER A 267 -1.04 11.10 -25.31
N ASP A 268 -0.88 12.36 -24.88
CA ASP A 268 -2.01 13.22 -24.50
C ASP A 268 -2.98 13.43 -25.67
N GLU A 269 -2.48 13.57 -26.91
CA GLU A 269 -3.29 13.74 -28.11
C GLU A 269 -4.15 12.50 -28.39
N HIS A 270 -3.57 11.31 -28.21
CA HIS A 270 -4.27 10.04 -28.37
C HIS A 270 -5.30 9.83 -27.26
N CYS A 271 -4.96 10.18 -26.01
CA CYS A 271 -5.91 10.13 -24.90
C CYS A 271 -7.14 11.00 -25.15
N VAL A 272 -6.96 12.23 -25.66
CA VAL A 272 -8.10 13.11 -26.01
C VAL A 272 -8.97 12.50 -27.11
N LYS A 273 -8.38 11.84 -28.12
CA LYS A 273 -9.14 11.11 -29.15
C LYS A 273 -9.97 9.97 -28.55
N ILE A 274 -9.36 9.13 -27.72
CA ILE A 274 -10.05 8.02 -27.03
C ILE A 274 -11.20 8.55 -26.17
N LEU A 275 -10.96 9.58 -25.36
CA LEU A 275 -11.97 10.17 -24.49
C LEU A 275 -13.12 10.81 -25.29
N LYS A 276 -12.86 11.40 -26.46
CA LYS A 276 -13.92 11.88 -27.37
C LYS A 276 -14.77 10.73 -27.89
N LYS A 277 -14.15 9.60 -28.28
CA LYS A 277 -14.88 8.38 -28.69
C LYS A 277 -15.71 7.80 -27.56
N CYS A 278 -15.19 7.84 -26.33
CA CYS A 278 -15.93 7.45 -25.15
C CYS A 278 -17.18 8.33 -24.95
N ARG A 279 -17.02 9.64 -25.08
CA ARG A 279 -18.13 10.60 -24.98
C ARG A 279 -19.19 10.37 -26.07
N GLU A 280 -18.78 10.11 -27.31
CA GLU A 280 -19.68 9.75 -28.41
C GLU A 280 -20.48 8.47 -28.10
N ALA A 281 -19.81 7.43 -27.60
CA ALA A 281 -20.42 6.16 -27.24
C ALA A 281 -21.43 6.27 -26.09
N ILE A 282 -21.12 7.09 -25.06
CA ILE A 282 -22.07 7.41 -23.99
C ILE A 282 -23.27 8.20 -24.52
N SER A 283 -23.06 9.20 -25.37
CA SER A 283 -24.15 10.06 -25.85
C SER A 283 -25.17 9.28 -26.70
N LYS A 284 -24.73 8.24 -27.41
CA LYS A 284 -25.58 7.37 -28.23
C LYS A 284 -26.52 6.47 -27.42
N ASN A 285 -26.29 6.30 -26.11
CA ASN A 285 -27.12 5.42 -25.27
C ASN A 285 -28.52 6.00 -24.98
N GLY A 286 -28.76 7.28 -25.28
CA GLY A 286 -30.06 7.94 -25.16
C GLY A 286 -30.50 8.33 -23.75
N LYS A 287 -29.74 7.98 -22.69
CA LYS A 287 -30.09 8.27 -21.28
C LYS A 287 -29.56 9.62 -20.78
N GLY A 288 -28.57 10.22 -21.46
CA GLY A 288 -28.02 11.53 -21.10
C GLY A 288 -27.15 11.60 -19.83
N GLU A 289 -26.97 10.48 -19.11
CA GLU A 289 -26.28 10.41 -17.80
C GLU A 289 -25.15 9.36 -17.73
N GLY A 290 -24.55 8.97 -18.86
CA GLY A 290 -23.47 7.99 -18.82
C GLY A 290 -22.13 8.56 -18.32
N LYS A 291 -21.20 7.68 -17.94
CA LYS A 291 -19.91 8.05 -17.34
C LYS A 291 -18.74 7.24 -17.87
N VAL A 292 -17.54 7.83 -17.83
CA VAL A 292 -16.28 7.12 -18.09
C VAL A 292 -15.60 6.86 -16.74
N ILE A 293 -15.22 5.62 -16.49
CA ILE A 293 -14.50 5.17 -15.30
C ILE A 293 -13.06 4.89 -15.74
N ILE A 294 -12.10 5.57 -15.12
CA ILE A 294 -10.68 5.42 -15.44
C ILE A 294 -9.98 4.85 -14.21
N ILE A 295 -9.23 3.77 -14.42
CA ILE A 295 -8.37 3.15 -13.41
C ILE A 295 -6.94 3.20 -13.96
N ASP A 296 -6.22 4.24 -13.58
CA ASP A 296 -4.82 4.49 -13.97
C ASP A 296 -4.02 5.00 -12.76
N VAL A 297 -2.69 4.95 -12.86
CA VAL A 297 -1.82 5.53 -11.85
C VAL A 297 -1.92 7.05 -11.89
N VAL A 298 -2.13 7.65 -10.72
CA VAL A 298 -2.10 9.11 -10.54
C VAL A 298 -0.91 9.45 -9.67
N ILE A 299 0.04 10.24 -10.19
CA ILE A 299 1.23 10.66 -9.44
C ILE A 299 0.87 11.81 -8.49
N ASN A 300 1.27 11.68 -7.22
CA ASN A 300 1.14 12.74 -6.22
C ASN A 300 2.31 12.77 -5.23
N GLU A 301 3.47 13.27 -5.68
CA GLU A 301 4.71 13.34 -4.90
C GLU A 301 4.60 14.02 -3.53
N LYS A 302 3.57 14.84 -3.31
CA LYS A 302 3.43 15.65 -2.08
C LYS A 302 2.59 14.99 -0.98
N LYS A 303 1.91 13.88 -1.27
CA LYS A 303 0.92 13.28 -0.35
C LYS A 303 1.10 11.77 -0.14
N GLU A 304 2.13 11.18 -0.73
CA GLU A 304 2.30 9.73 -0.79
C GLU A 304 3.60 9.28 -0.11
N GLU A 305 3.62 8.02 0.33
CA GLU A 305 4.82 7.40 0.87
C GLU A 305 5.92 7.29 -0.19
N HIS A 306 7.19 7.36 0.25
CA HIS A 306 8.34 7.38 -0.64
C HIS A 306 8.40 6.15 -1.55
N GLU A 307 8.20 4.94 -1.02
CA GLU A 307 8.27 3.69 -1.79
C GLU A 307 7.16 3.60 -2.85
N MET A 308 5.94 4.03 -2.52
CA MET A 308 4.82 4.08 -3.46
C MET A 308 5.09 5.09 -4.58
N THR A 309 5.64 6.26 -4.22
CA THR A 309 6.02 7.29 -5.20
C THR A 309 7.11 6.77 -6.14
N GLU A 310 8.14 6.12 -5.60
CA GLU A 310 9.21 5.50 -6.38
C GLU A 310 8.68 4.44 -7.35
N ALA A 311 7.76 3.57 -6.91
CA ALA A 311 7.13 2.58 -7.78
C ALA A 311 6.34 3.22 -8.94
N LYS A 312 5.60 4.30 -8.68
CA LYS A 312 4.86 5.04 -9.72
C LYS A 312 5.79 5.72 -10.71
N LEU A 313 6.90 6.29 -10.25
CA LEU A 313 7.91 6.90 -11.13
C LEU A 313 8.63 5.85 -11.99
N LEU A 314 8.89 4.65 -11.45
CA LEU A 314 9.40 3.54 -12.24
C LEU A 314 8.39 3.08 -13.31
N PHE A 315 7.10 3.13 -12.99
CA PHE A 315 6.03 2.83 -13.95
C PHE A 315 5.93 3.90 -15.04
N ASP A 316 6.12 5.17 -14.71
CA ASP A 316 6.23 6.26 -15.70
C ASP A 316 7.44 6.08 -16.64
N MET A 317 8.60 5.72 -16.07
CA MET A 317 9.78 5.38 -16.87
C MET A 317 9.53 4.19 -17.81
N LEU A 318 8.77 3.19 -17.37
CA LEU A 318 8.35 2.07 -18.22
C LEU A 318 7.46 2.58 -19.37
N MET A 319 6.51 3.46 -19.10
CA MET A 319 5.64 4.03 -20.13
C MET A 319 6.44 4.81 -21.18
N MET A 320 7.44 5.59 -20.75
CA MET A 320 8.36 6.31 -21.65
C MET A 320 9.21 5.36 -22.51
N VAL A 321 9.65 4.23 -21.95
CA VAL A 321 10.48 3.26 -22.67
C VAL A 321 9.68 2.48 -23.71
N VAL A 322 8.48 2.02 -23.33
CA VAL A 322 7.74 1.01 -24.08
C VAL A 322 6.69 1.64 -25.00
N THR A 323 6.09 2.76 -24.58
CA THR A 323 4.92 3.35 -25.25
C THR A 323 5.12 4.85 -25.50
N SER A 324 4.14 5.50 -26.15
CA SER A 324 4.11 6.96 -26.29
C SER A 324 3.46 7.66 -25.09
N GLY A 325 3.13 6.91 -24.04
CA GLY A 325 2.39 7.37 -22.90
C GLY A 325 3.24 7.79 -21.71
N LYS A 326 2.56 8.05 -20.60
CA LYS A 326 3.12 8.53 -19.33
C LYS A 326 2.11 8.30 -18.21
N GLU A 327 2.61 8.20 -16.98
CA GLU A 327 1.79 8.34 -15.79
C GLU A 327 1.54 9.82 -15.50
N ARG A 328 0.31 10.15 -15.11
CA ARG A 328 -0.18 11.52 -15.09
C ARG A 328 -0.48 11.99 -13.68
N ASP A 329 -0.28 13.27 -13.42
CA ASP A 329 -0.82 13.89 -12.22
C ASP A 329 -2.30 14.30 -12.40
N GLU A 330 -2.94 14.78 -11.34
CA GLU A 330 -4.33 15.23 -11.41
C GLU A 330 -4.54 16.38 -12.43
N LYS A 331 -3.56 17.27 -12.61
CA LYS A 331 -3.67 18.42 -13.50
C LYS A 331 -3.63 17.99 -14.96
N ASP A 332 -2.76 17.04 -15.28
CA ASP A 332 -2.69 16.40 -16.59
C ASP A 332 -4.03 15.75 -16.94
N PHE A 333 -4.57 14.90 -16.05
CA PHE A 333 -5.88 14.28 -16.25
C PHE A 333 -6.99 15.31 -16.42
N LYS A 334 -7.02 16.36 -15.57
CA LYS A 334 -7.99 17.45 -15.70
C LYS A 334 -7.92 18.12 -17.07
N LYS A 335 -6.72 18.37 -17.59
CA LYS A 335 -6.53 18.94 -18.93
C LYS A 335 -7.11 18.02 -20.00
N LEU A 336 -6.80 16.72 -19.97
CA LEU A 336 -7.35 15.74 -20.91
C LEU A 336 -8.88 15.71 -20.89
N PHE A 337 -9.49 15.70 -19.71
CA PHE A 337 -10.93 15.67 -19.55
C PHE A 337 -11.60 16.91 -20.16
N LEU A 338 -11.03 18.10 -19.90
CA LEU A 338 -11.55 19.35 -20.45
C LEU A 338 -11.42 19.40 -21.98
N GLU A 339 -10.29 18.98 -22.54
CA GLU A 339 -10.06 18.95 -24.00
C GLU A 339 -10.93 17.93 -24.73
N ALA A 340 -11.30 16.83 -24.06
CA ALA A 340 -12.30 15.88 -24.54
C ALA A 340 -13.76 16.36 -24.33
N GLY A 341 -13.94 17.47 -23.60
CA GLY A 341 -15.22 18.12 -23.36
C GLY A 341 -16.04 17.49 -22.23
N PHE A 342 -15.38 16.89 -21.24
CA PHE A 342 -15.97 16.55 -19.95
C PHE A 342 -15.83 17.73 -18.99
N ASN A 343 -16.92 18.07 -18.31
CA ASN A 343 -16.99 19.25 -17.44
C ASN A 343 -16.87 18.92 -15.95
N ARG A 344 -16.93 17.65 -15.58
CA ARG A 344 -16.88 17.16 -14.18
C ARG A 344 -16.07 15.88 -14.13
N TYR A 345 -15.24 15.75 -13.10
CA TYR A 345 -14.51 14.53 -12.78
C TYR A 345 -14.43 14.39 -11.25
N LYS A 346 -14.22 13.16 -10.78
CA LYS A 346 -13.96 12.86 -9.38
C LYS A 346 -12.85 11.82 -9.33
N ILE A 347 -11.73 12.16 -8.70
CA ILE A 347 -10.66 11.20 -8.41
C ILE A 347 -10.94 10.59 -7.06
N THR A 348 -11.06 9.26 -7.03
CA THR A 348 -11.17 8.48 -5.80
C THR A 348 -9.96 7.58 -5.75
N PRO A 349 -9.00 7.82 -4.85
CA PRO A 349 -7.92 6.87 -4.64
C PRO A 349 -8.52 5.53 -4.22
N ILE A 350 -7.99 4.44 -4.76
CA ILE A 350 -8.56 3.11 -4.55
C ILE A 350 -8.00 2.60 -3.22
N TYR A 351 -8.87 2.54 -2.21
CA TYR A 351 -8.52 2.66 -0.80
C TYR A 351 -8.48 1.33 -0.02
N GLY A 352 -8.07 0.23 -0.65
CA GLY A 352 -7.74 -1.00 0.09
C GLY A 352 -6.54 -0.84 1.04
N LEU A 353 -5.78 0.25 0.87
CA LEU A 353 -4.56 0.58 1.61
C LEU A 353 -4.68 1.88 2.43
N ARG A 354 -5.85 2.50 2.59
CA ARG A 354 -5.94 3.80 3.28
C ARG A 354 -5.53 3.77 4.75
N TYR A 355 -5.89 2.71 5.45
CA TYR A 355 -5.53 2.50 6.86
C TYR A 355 -4.05 2.12 7.04
N LEU A 356 -3.41 1.60 5.98
CA LEU A 356 -2.03 1.10 6.00
C LEU A 356 -1.01 2.08 5.39
N ASN A 357 -1.41 2.89 4.40
CA ASN A 357 -0.48 3.65 3.53
C ASN A 357 -0.75 5.18 3.46
N LEU A 358 -1.84 5.70 4.07
CA LEU A 358 -2.12 7.14 4.11
C LEU A 358 -2.45 7.60 5.54
N PRO A 359 -1.49 7.44 6.48
CA PRO A 359 -1.70 7.79 7.88
C PRO A 359 -2.16 9.25 8.02
N HIS A 360 -1.68 10.15 7.16
CA HIS A 360 -1.93 11.60 7.18
C HIS A 360 -3.39 12.07 7.04
N THR A 361 -4.33 11.20 6.66
CA THR A 361 -5.77 11.51 6.64
C THR A 361 -6.50 11.10 7.91
N THR A 362 -5.79 10.42 8.82
CA THR A 362 -6.25 10.09 10.16
C THR A 362 -5.67 11.06 11.17
N VAL A 363 -6.34 11.28 12.30
CA VAL A 363 -5.76 12.07 13.40
C VAL A 363 -4.43 11.48 13.87
N MET A 364 -4.30 10.14 13.89
CA MET A 364 -3.03 9.48 14.24
C MET A 364 -1.90 9.86 13.29
N GLY A 365 -2.12 9.88 11.97
CA GLY A 365 -1.05 10.27 11.06
C GLY A 365 -0.88 11.77 10.85
N PHE A 366 -1.87 12.59 11.19
CA PHE A 366 -1.70 14.03 11.37
C PHE A 366 -0.76 14.29 12.56
N GLU A 367 -1.04 13.69 13.72
CA GLU A 367 -0.17 13.78 14.89
C GLU A 367 1.22 13.19 14.62
N ASN A 368 1.32 12.07 13.91
CA ASN A 368 2.61 11.46 13.59
C ASN A 368 3.42 12.35 12.64
N ASN A 369 2.78 13.07 11.70
CA ASN A 369 3.45 14.08 10.88
C ASN A 369 4.01 15.24 11.73
N ASP A 370 3.25 15.73 12.71
CA ASP A 370 3.72 16.77 13.63
C ASP A 370 4.85 16.27 14.54
N LYS A 371 4.77 15.02 15.03
CA LYS A 371 5.83 14.38 15.82
C LYS A 371 7.11 14.22 15.00
N VAL A 372 7.04 13.78 13.74
CA VAL A 372 8.20 13.67 12.85
C VAL A 372 8.85 15.04 12.66
N ALA A 373 8.08 16.06 12.28
CA ALA A 373 8.60 17.41 12.09
C ALA A 373 9.20 18.01 13.38
N TRP A 374 8.60 17.69 14.53
CA TRP A 374 9.12 18.09 15.85
C TRP A 374 10.47 17.43 16.16
N VAL A 375 10.61 16.12 15.89
CA VAL A 375 11.87 15.39 16.09
C VAL A 375 12.97 15.91 15.17
N GLU A 376 12.68 16.08 13.88
CA GLU A 376 13.64 16.62 12.91
C GLU A 376 14.20 17.97 13.36
N ARG A 377 13.34 18.86 13.89
CA ARG A 377 13.74 20.17 14.39
C ARG A 377 14.56 20.09 15.67
N ILE A 378 14.16 19.26 16.64
CA ILE A 378 14.91 19.11 17.90
C ILE A 378 16.30 18.53 17.67
N MET A 379 16.44 17.62 16.73
CA MET A 379 17.75 17.05 16.38
C MET A 379 18.68 18.04 15.67
N GLN A 380 18.19 19.22 15.26
CA GLN A 380 18.96 20.30 14.63
C GLN A 380 19.29 21.47 15.57
N ILE A 381 18.71 21.51 16.78
CA ILE A 381 18.89 22.62 17.75
C ILE A 381 20.17 22.41 18.59
N ASP A 382 20.80 23.50 19.05
CA ASP A 382 21.97 23.45 19.94
C ASP A 382 21.62 22.71 21.26
N ARG A 383 22.57 21.96 21.82
CA ARG A 383 22.35 21.08 22.99
C ARG A 383 21.81 21.81 24.23
N ARG A 384 21.97 23.13 24.29
CA ARG A 384 21.47 24.00 25.37
C ARG A 384 19.95 24.07 25.45
N ASP A 385 19.23 23.80 24.35
CA ASP A 385 17.76 23.91 24.30
C ASP A 385 17.04 22.53 24.31
N ILE A 386 17.79 21.41 24.36
CA ILE A 386 17.23 20.03 24.47
C ILE A 386 16.39 19.85 25.74
N GLY A 387 16.60 20.67 26.78
CA GLY A 387 15.80 20.65 28.00
C GLY A 387 14.29 20.80 27.75
N THR A 388 13.89 21.58 26.75
CA THR A 388 12.48 21.74 26.37
C THR A 388 11.91 20.44 25.77
N ALA A 389 12.68 19.74 24.95
CA ALA A 389 12.30 18.45 24.37
C ALA A 389 12.10 17.37 25.46
N LEU A 390 13.04 17.30 26.39
CA LEU A 390 12.97 16.37 27.52
C LEU A 390 11.77 16.67 28.43
N SER A 391 11.40 17.94 28.60
CA SER A 391 10.20 18.34 29.34
C SER A 391 8.91 17.85 28.66
N VAL A 392 8.80 18.01 27.34
CA VAL A 392 7.65 17.52 26.56
C VAL A 392 7.52 15.99 26.67
N ILE A 393 8.62 15.26 26.53
CA ILE A 393 8.63 13.80 26.64
C ILE A 393 8.29 13.37 28.08
N SER A 394 8.84 14.05 29.09
CA SER A 394 8.54 13.80 30.51
C SER A 394 7.07 14.01 30.85
N SER A 395 6.44 15.03 30.26
CA SER A 395 4.99 15.27 30.39
C SER A 395 4.18 14.10 29.81
N ASN A 396 4.55 13.61 28.63
CA ASN A 396 3.91 12.45 28.00
C ASN A 396 4.10 11.15 28.81
N ILE A 397 5.29 10.92 29.38
CA ILE A 397 5.55 9.79 30.30
C ILE A 397 4.63 9.87 31.52
N SER A 398 4.50 11.06 32.10
CA SER A 398 3.67 11.28 33.29
C SER A 398 2.19 11.01 32.98
N ALA A 399 1.70 11.49 31.83
CA ALA A 399 0.35 11.24 31.37
C ALA A 399 0.10 9.73 31.12
N ALA A 400 1.06 9.03 30.51
CA ALA A 400 0.92 7.61 30.19
C ALA A 400 0.90 6.76 31.47
N THR A 401 1.78 7.09 32.42
CA THR A 401 1.85 6.41 33.73
C THR A 401 0.59 6.66 34.56
N PHE A 402 0.02 7.86 34.48
CA PHE A 402 -1.25 8.20 35.12
C PHE A 402 -2.41 7.36 34.56
N LEU A 403 -2.55 7.30 33.23
CA LEU A 403 -3.59 6.48 32.58
C LEU A 403 -3.40 4.98 32.79
N ALA A 404 -2.15 4.50 32.83
CA ALA A 404 -1.85 3.12 33.21
C ALA A 404 -2.32 2.84 34.64
N SER A 405 -2.03 3.74 35.58
CA SER A 405 -2.46 3.63 36.98
C SER A 405 -3.98 3.61 37.10
N ILE A 406 -4.69 4.49 36.36
CA ILE A 406 -6.16 4.48 36.29
C ILE A 406 -6.68 3.16 35.73
N SER A 407 -6.07 2.64 34.66
CA SER A 407 -6.50 1.37 34.06
C SER A 407 -6.32 0.21 35.05
N LEU A 408 -5.24 0.21 35.83
CA LEU A 408 -4.98 -0.77 36.87
C LEU A 408 -5.92 -0.63 38.08
N THR A 409 -6.27 0.59 38.49
CA THR A 409 -7.24 0.81 39.57
C THR A 409 -8.66 0.43 39.15
N LEU A 410 -9.03 0.63 37.88
CA LEU A 410 -10.31 0.15 37.34
C LEU A 410 -10.35 -1.40 37.31
N CYS A 411 -9.26 -2.07 36.93
CA CYS A 411 -9.13 -3.52 37.03
C CYS A 411 -9.34 -4.01 38.48
N SER A 412 -8.67 -3.39 39.45
CA SER A 412 -8.76 -3.80 40.85
C SER A 412 -10.14 -3.50 41.46
N LEU A 413 -10.76 -2.38 41.09
CA LEU A 413 -12.12 -2.03 41.51
C LEU A 413 -13.14 -3.04 41.00
N ILE A 414 -13.02 -3.48 39.75
CA ILE A 414 -13.88 -4.52 39.18
C ILE A 414 -13.64 -5.87 39.87
N GLY A 415 -12.38 -6.24 40.09
CA GLY A 415 -12.04 -7.46 40.83
C GLY A 415 -12.61 -7.47 42.25
N ALA A 416 -12.52 -6.34 42.96
CA ALA A 416 -13.10 -6.17 44.29
C ALA A 416 -14.63 -6.18 44.28
N TRP A 417 -15.26 -5.57 43.27
CA TRP A 417 -16.71 -5.60 43.10
C TRP A 417 -17.21 -7.02 42.83
N MET A 418 -16.53 -7.79 41.97
CA MET A 418 -16.85 -9.20 41.74
C MET A 418 -16.73 -10.05 43.01
N ALA A 419 -15.75 -9.74 43.87
CA ALA A 419 -15.51 -10.46 45.11
C ALA A 419 -16.55 -10.15 46.20
N ASN A 420 -17.17 -8.97 46.18
CA ASN A 420 -18.15 -8.56 47.17
C ASN A 420 -19.57 -8.92 46.73
N SER A 421 -19.99 -10.14 47.02
CA SER A 421 -21.26 -10.74 46.60
C SER A 421 -22.49 -10.21 47.38
N SER A 422 -22.78 -8.91 47.24
CA SER A 422 -24.05 -8.31 47.69
C SER A 422 -24.67 -7.45 46.57
N ASN A 423 -25.37 -8.11 45.65
CA ASN A 423 -26.03 -7.54 44.47
C ASN A 423 -27.26 -6.67 44.80
N TYR A 424 -27.13 -5.67 45.66
CA TYR A 424 -28.27 -4.79 46.03
C TYR A 424 -28.57 -3.71 44.99
N PHE A 425 -27.63 -3.35 44.11
CA PHE A 425 -27.83 -2.24 43.16
C PHE A 425 -28.49 -2.64 41.83
N MET A 426 -28.50 -3.93 41.48
CA MET A 426 -28.80 -4.40 40.11
C MET A 426 -30.24 -4.88 39.87
N GLN A 427 -31.11 -4.88 40.90
CA GLN A 427 -32.42 -5.52 40.80
C GLN A 427 -33.54 -4.64 40.21
N GLY A 428 -33.33 -3.32 40.08
CA GLY A 428 -34.37 -2.38 39.62
C GLY A 428 -34.14 -1.75 38.24
N LEU A 429 -32.90 -1.77 37.71
CA LEU A 429 -32.52 -0.96 36.53
C LEU A 429 -31.96 -1.76 35.35
N VAL A 430 -31.78 -3.08 35.48
CA VAL A 430 -31.09 -3.90 34.48
C VAL A 430 -32.11 -4.56 33.55
N TYR A 431 -32.11 -4.14 32.29
CA TYR A 431 -32.92 -4.74 31.23
C TYR A 431 -32.07 -5.75 30.44
N GLY A 432 -32.36 -7.05 30.52
CA GLY A 432 -31.67 -8.10 29.73
C GLY A 432 -31.36 -9.39 30.49
N ASP A 433 -30.55 -10.28 29.88
CA ASP A 433 -30.14 -11.57 30.46
C ASP A 433 -29.20 -11.37 31.67
N THR A 434 -29.65 -11.80 32.86
CA THR A 434 -28.94 -11.69 34.13
C THR A 434 -28.35 -13.02 34.59
N ARG A 435 -28.30 -14.06 33.73
CA ARG A 435 -27.69 -15.34 34.09
C ARG A 435 -26.25 -15.14 34.58
N PRO A 436 -25.81 -15.88 35.61
CA PRO A 436 -24.46 -15.76 36.16
C PRO A 436 -23.36 -15.88 35.10
N SER A 437 -23.53 -16.78 34.13
CA SER A 437 -22.60 -16.95 33.00
C SER A 437 -22.46 -15.68 32.16
N THR A 438 -23.58 -15.02 31.86
CA THR A 438 -23.62 -13.78 31.06
C THR A 438 -22.97 -12.64 31.84
N MET A 439 -23.23 -12.55 33.15
CA MET A 439 -22.58 -11.56 34.02
C MET A 439 -21.05 -11.78 34.11
N SER A 440 -20.59 -13.04 34.22
CA SER A 440 -19.16 -13.35 34.20
C SER A 440 -18.49 -12.92 32.89
N ILE A 441 -19.15 -13.12 31.74
CA ILE A 441 -18.64 -12.66 30.43
C ILE A 441 -18.50 -11.14 30.42
N LYS A 442 -19.51 -10.39 30.88
CA LYS A 442 -19.46 -8.92 30.95
C LYS A 442 -18.25 -8.43 31.75
N TYR A 443 -18.03 -9.00 32.93
CA TYR A 443 -16.90 -8.63 33.79
C TYR A 443 -15.54 -9.00 33.18
N ILE A 444 -15.42 -10.20 32.61
CA ILE A 444 -14.17 -10.66 31.97
C ILE A 444 -13.84 -9.79 30.75
N SER A 445 -14.82 -9.52 29.89
CA SER A 445 -14.63 -8.65 28.72
C SER A 445 -14.18 -7.25 29.14
N LEU A 446 -14.80 -6.67 30.16
CA LEU A 446 -14.44 -5.36 30.69
C LEU A 446 -13.02 -5.35 31.29
N LEU A 447 -12.67 -6.40 32.05
CA LEU A 447 -11.34 -6.56 32.63
C LEU A 447 -10.25 -6.68 31.56
N ILE A 448 -10.51 -7.44 30.48
CA ILE A 448 -9.58 -7.58 29.35
C ILE A 448 -9.31 -6.21 28.71
N CYS A 449 -10.33 -5.38 28.52
CA CYS A 449 -10.14 -4.04 27.95
C CYS A 449 -9.27 -3.15 28.83
N PHE A 450 -9.47 -3.15 30.16
CA PHE A 450 -8.63 -2.38 31.07
C PHE A 450 -7.20 -2.92 31.20
N LEU A 451 -7.00 -4.24 31.16
CA LEU A 451 -5.66 -4.85 31.13
C LEU A 451 -4.92 -4.55 29.83
N LEU A 452 -5.63 -4.52 28.70
CA LEU A 452 -5.10 -4.11 27.42
C LEU A 452 -4.69 -2.63 27.46
N ALA A 453 -5.58 -1.74 27.93
CA ALA A 453 -5.29 -0.32 28.10
C ALA A 453 -4.07 -0.10 28.99
N PHE A 454 -4.00 -0.76 30.16
CA PHE A 454 -2.86 -0.73 31.05
C PHE A 454 -1.56 -1.12 30.33
N SER A 455 -1.56 -2.26 29.64
CA SER A 455 -0.39 -2.77 28.93
C SER A 455 0.08 -1.80 27.85
N CYS A 456 -0.85 -1.23 27.07
CA CYS A 456 -0.56 -0.22 26.05
C CYS A 456 0.05 1.05 26.65
N PHE A 457 -0.51 1.60 27.74
CA PHE A 457 0.05 2.79 28.38
C PHE A 457 1.43 2.55 29.01
N VAL A 458 1.68 1.35 29.56
CA VAL A 458 3.02 0.96 30.04
C VAL A 458 4.02 0.92 28.88
N GLN A 459 3.65 0.34 27.73
CA GLN A 459 4.53 0.34 26.55
C GLN A 459 4.73 1.74 25.98
N SER A 460 3.71 2.60 26.00
CA SER A 460 3.83 4.01 25.61
C SER A 460 4.86 4.74 26.49
N ALA A 461 4.72 4.64 27.82
CA ALA A 461 5.67 5.22 28.76
C ALA A 461 7.11 4.70 28.55
N ARG A 462 7.27 3.39 28.33
CA ARG A 462 8.58 2.77 28.06
C ARG A 462 9.25 3.36 26.82
N ASN A 463 8.51 3.54 25.73
CA ASN A 463 9.04 4.09 24.48
C ASN A 463 9.45 5.57 24.64
N PHE A 464 8.66 6.36 25.37
CA PHE A 464 9.04 7.75 25.69
C PHE A 464 10.25 7.83 26.62
N VAL A 465 10.38 6.94 27.61
CA VAL A 465 11.60 6.84 28.44
C VAL A 465 12.81 6.49 27.58
N HIS A 466 12.66 5.60 26.59
CA HIS A 466 13.73 5.30 25.64
C HIS A 466 14.11 6.51 24.79
N ALA A 467 13.13 7.31 24.35
CA ALA A 467 13.39 8.56 23.63
C ALA A 467 14.20 9.56 24.48
N ASN A 468 13.95 9.65 25.79
CA ASN A 468 14.75 10.47 26.70
C ASN A 468 16.23 10.05 26.70
N TYR A 469 16.52 8.75 26.79
CA TYR A 469 17.90 8.27 26.73
C TYR A 469 18.56 8.61 25.40
N LEU A 470 17.86 8.44 24.27
CA LEU A 470 18.41 8.78 22.95
C LEU A 470 18.71 10.28 22.83
N LEU A 471 17.86 11.15 23.36
CA LEU A 471 18.06 12.60 23.30
C LEU A 471 19.08 13.14 24.32
N SER A 472 19.24 12.46 25.46
CA SER A 472 20.13 12.92 26.54
C SER A 472 21.52 12.28 26.51
N THR A 473 21.78 11.31 25.62
CA THR A 473 23.07 10.61 25.58
C THR A 473 24.16 11.54 25.03
N PRO A 474 25.19 11.89 25.83
CA PRO A 474 26.27 12.77 25.39
C PRO A 474 27.11 12.10 24.29
N ASP A 475 27.54 12.91 23.32
CA ASP A 475 28.55 12.56 22.30
C ASP A 475 28.25 11.30 21.47
N SER A 476 26.96 11.09 21.19
CA SER A 476 26.47 10.01 20.33
C SER A 476 25.87 10.57 19.04
N ASN A 477 26.32 10.07 17.88
CA ASN A 477 25.71 10.36 16.58
C ASN A 477 24.52 9.42 16.36
N ILE A 478 23.41 9.70 17.04
CA ILE A 478 22.18 8.92 16.90
C ILE A 478 21.42 9.38 15.65
N PRO A 479 21.09 8.47 14.70
CA PRO A 479 20.26 8.81 13.56
C PRO A 479 18.89 9.36 13.99
N VAL A 480 18.45 10.45 13.37
CA VAL A 480 17.13 11.09 13.61
C VAL A 480 16.00 10.05 13.55
N ARG A 481 16.09 9.12 12.58
CA ARG A 481 15.15 8.03 12.38
C ARG A 481 14.92 7.15 13.62
N ASN A 482 15.94 6.95 14.45
CA ASN A 482 15.81 6.12 15.65
C ASN A 482 14.98 6.83 16.73
N VAL A 483 15.14 8.16 16.85
CA VAL A 483 14.36 9.00 17.77
C VAL A 483 12.92 9.13 17.29
N GLU A 484 12.72 9.34 15.98
CA GLU A 484 11.39 9.34 15.35
C GLU A 484 10.64 8.04 15.64
N LEU A 485 11.27 6.90 15.37
CA LEU A 485 10.63 5.60 15.49
C LEU A 485 10.14 5.31 16.92
N VAL A 486 10.93 5.65 17.94
CA VAL A 486 10.52 5.43 19.34
C VAL A 486 9.40 6.38 19.78
N ILE A 487 9.40 7.62 19.30
CA ILE A 487 8.35 8.60 19.61
C ILE A 487 7.03 8.22 18.92
N LEU A 488 7.09 7.78 17.66
CA LEU A 488 5.94 7.30 16.91
C LEU A 488 5.34 6.06 17.60
N ARG A 489 6.16 5.05 17.92
CA ARG A 489 5.69 3.87 18.67
C ARG A 489 5.07 4.24 20.02
N GLY A 490 5.65 5.20 20.74
CA GLY A 490 5.08 5.71 21.99
C GLY A 490 3.69 6.31 21.80
N GLY A 491 3.50 7.09 20.73
CA GLY A 491 2.21 7.66 20.33
C GLY A 491 1.19 6.63 19.87
N ASP A 492 1.61 5.61 19.12
CA ASP A 492 0.71 4.57 18.63
C ASP A 492 0.14 3.73 19.80
N PHE A 493 0.99 3.33 20.74
CA PHE A 493 0.54 2.63 21.96
C PHE A 493 -0.36 3.50 22.83
N TRP A 494 -0.12 4.82 22.88
CA TRP A 494 -1.02 5.76 23.57
C TRP A 494 -2.42 5.78 22.95
N SER A 495 -2.50 5.91 21.62
CA SER A 495 -3.78 5.89 20.89
C SER A 495 -4.52 4.56 21.07
N LEU A 496 -3.81 3.44 20.99
CA LEU A 496 -4.39 2.12 21.21
C LEU A 496 -4.94 1.96 22.64
N GLY A 497 -4.24 2.49 23.65
CA GLY A 497 -4.71 2.52 25.03
C GLY A 497 -6.00 3.31 25.21
N LEU A 498 -6.11 4.49 24.60
CA LEU A 498 -7.33 5.30 24.63
C LEU A 498 -8.51 4.58 23.95
N ARG A 499 -8.29 3.94 22.81
CA ARG A 499 -9.30 3.15 22.11
C ARG A 499 -9.81 1.98 22.95
N ALA A 500 -8.92 1.30 23.69
CA ALA A 500 -9.32 0.25 24.62
C ALA A 500 -10.21 0.80 25.76
N LEU A 501 -9.95 2.01 26.26
CA LEU A 501 -10.81 2.67 27.26
C LEU A 501 -12.17 3.08 26.69
N TYR A 502 -12.22 3.60 25.47
CA TYR A 502 -13.48 3.93 24.81
C TYR A 502 -14.34 2.68 24.60
N PHE A 503 -13.75 1.58 24.15
CA PHE A 503 -14.47 0.31 24.01
C PHE A 503 -14.93 -0.26 25.37
N ALA A 504 -14.16 -0.04 26.43
CA ALA A 504 -14.56 -0.42 27.78
C ALA A 504 -15.83 0.34 28.25
N LEU A 505 -16.07 1.57 27.78
CA LEU A 505 -17.29 2.33 28.08
C LEU A 505 -18.54 1.65 27.50
N ASP A 506 -18.46 1.14 26.26
CA ASP A 506 -19.57 0.43 25.64
C ASP A 506 -19.91 -0.86 26.40
N ILE A 507 -18.89 -1.60 26.83
CA ILE A 507 -19.05 -2.81 27.66
C ILE A 507 -19.58 -2.45 29.05
N LEU A 508 -19.18 -1.31 29.62
CA LEU A 508 -19.73 -0.84 30.89
C LEU A 508 -21.23 -0.56 30.77
N LEU A 509 -21.67 0.05 29.66
CA LEU A 509 -23.09 0.33 29.42
C LEU A 509 -23.91 -0.94 29.15
N TRP A 510 -23.27 -2.04 28.75
CA TRP A 510 -23.90 -3.37 28.68
C TRP A 510 -24.39 -3.90 30.04
N PHE A 511 -23.86 -3.39 31.16
CA PHE A 511 -24.38 -3.74 32.49
C PHE A 511 -25.80 -3.19 32.74
N PHE A 512 -26.20 -2.12 32.08
CA PHE A 512 -27.55 -1.54 32.16
C PHE A 512 -28.51 -2.15 31.14
N GLY A 513 -27.99 -2.81 30.11
CA GLY A 513 -28.75 -3.61 29.15
C GLY A 513 -28.20 -3.54 27.72
N PRO A 514 -28.77 -4.31 26.79
CA PRO A 514 -28.36 -4.28 25.39
C PRO A 514 -28.75 -2.98 24.69
N ILE A 515 -29.82 -2.29 25.14
CA ILE A 515 -30.26 -1.03 24.52
C ILE A 515 -29.27 0.12 24.80
N PRO A 516 -28.86 0.40 26.05
CA PRO A 516 -27.82 1.40 26.32
C PRO A 516 -26.49 1.07 25.62
N MET A 517 -26.10 -0.21 25.59
CA MET A 517 -24.91 -0.66 24.85
C MET A 517 -25.03 -0.34 23.36
N PHE A 518 -26.15 -0.70 22.72
CA PHE A 518 -26.37 -0.45 21.29
C PHE A 518 -26.35 1.04 20.96
N VAL A 519 -27.02 1.87 21.76
CA VAL A 519 -27.00 3.33 21.61
C VAL A 519 -25.59 3.87 21.78
N SER A 520 -24.86 3.41 22.80
CA SER A 520 -23.47 3.81 23.03
C SER A 520 -22.57 3.41 21.88
N SER A 521 -22.70 2.19 21.35
CA SER A 521 -21.91 1.74 20.21
C SER A 521 -22.17 2.57 18.96
N ILE A 522 -23.43 2.97 18.68
CA ILE A 522 -23.73 3.89 17.58
C ILE A 522 -23.06 5.25 17.81
N VAL A 523 -23.19 5.81 19.02
CA VAL A 523 -22.57 7.09 19.39
C VAL A 523 -21.05 6.99 19.30
N MET A 524 -20.45 5.89 19.73
CA MET A 524 -19.02 5.63 19.68
C MET A 524 -18.52 5.55 18.24
N VAL A 525 -19.25 4.91 17.33
CA VAL A 525 -18.92 4.89 15.91
C VAL A 525 -18.95 6.30 15.32
N ILE A 526 -19.90 7.15 15.71
CA ILE A 526 -19.95 8.56 15.28
C ILE A 526 -18.77 9.34 15.86
N ILE A 527 -18.48 9.17 17.15
CA ILE A 527 -17.34 9.81 17.82
C ILE A 527 -16.03 9.40 17.16
N PHE A 528 -15.80 8.10 16.93
CA PHE A 528 -14.62 7.61 16.22
C PHE A 528 -14.57 8.10 14.78
N HIS A 529 -15.70 8.21 14.09
CA HIS A 529 -15.69 8.83 12.77
C HIS A 529 -15.16 10.27 12.82
N TYR A 530 -15.57 11.08 13.80
CA TYR A 530 -15.06 12.45 13.98
C TYR A 530 -13.64 12.51 14.53
N LEU A 531 -13.26 11.62 15.45
CA LEU A 531 -11.93 11.59 16.08
C LEU A 531 -10.88 10.95 15.17
N ASP A 532 -11.25 10.05 14.26
CA ASP A 532 -10.32 9.36 13.38
C ASP A 532 -10.30 9.96 11.96
N THR A 533 -11.31 10.72 11.55
CA THR A 533 -11.33 11.40 10.26
C THR A 533 -10.81 12.83 10.41
N ASN A 534 -9.69 13.14 9.77
CA ASN A 534 -9.26 14.53 9.64
C ASN A 534 -9.46 15.01 8.19
N THR A 535 -10.22 16.09 8.03
CA THR A 535 -10.46 16.75 6.72
C THR A 535 -9.57 17.98 6.51
N THR A 536 -8.80 18.39 7.52
CA THR A 536 -7.89 19.53 7.39
C THR A 536 -6.60 19.12 6.69
N LEU A 537 -6.07 19.97 5.81
CA LEU A 537 -4.77 19.74 5.18
C LEU A 537 -3.69 19.72 6.25
N LEU A 538 -2.75 18.76 6.14
CA LEU A 538 -1.55 18.70 6.99
C LEU A 538 -0.87 20.07 7.07
N HIS A 539 -0.48 20.46 8.28
CA HIS A 539 0.34 21.64 8.46
C HIS A 539 1.69 21.41 7.77
N LYS A 540 2.01 22.26 6.78
CA LYS A 540 3.32 22.23 6.11
C LYS A 540 4.34 22.87 7.02
N HIS A 541 5.07 22.05 7.77
CA HIS A 541 6.25 22.50 8.49
C HIS A 541 7.31 22.90 7.46
N GLY A 542 7.60 24.20 7.34
CA GLY A 542 8.62 24.71 6.41
C GLY A 542 9.97 24.03 6.64
N SER A 543 10.73 23.82 5.56
CA SER A 543 12.08 23.24 5.62
C SER A 543 13.04 24.15 6.40
N PRO A 544 14.04 23.59 7.09
CA PRO A 544 15.07 24.39 7.75
C PRO A 544 15.91 25.09 6.67
N GLN A 545 15.68 26.39 6.45
CA GLN A 545 16.67 27.22 5.77
C GLN A 545 17.92 27.24 6.64
N LYS A 546 19.03 26.67 6.14
CA LYS A 546 20.37 27.08 6.57
C LYS A 546 20.42 28.60 6.47
N GLN A 547 20.44 29.30 7.60
CA GLN A 547 20.86 30.70 7.63
C GLN A 547 22.28 30.73 7.08
N MET A 548 22.42 31.08 5.80
CA MET A 548 23.68 31.55 5.27
C MET A 548 24.01 32.83 6.03
N VAL A 549 25.00 32.74 6.90
CA VAL A 549 25.68 33.89 7.48
C VAL A 549 26.33 34.63 6.31
N GLU A 550 25.68 35.68 5.80
CA GLU A 550 26.32 36.68 4.95
C GLU A 550 27.42 37.34 5.78
N THR A 551 28.64 36.83 5.64
CA THR A 551 29.83 37.54 6.10
C THR A 551 30.14 38.58 5.04
N VAL A 552 29.66 39.80 5.24
CA VAL A 552 30.11 40.97 4.49
C VAL A 552 31.56 41.24 4.89
N ALA A 553 32.49 40.89 4.02
CA ALA A 553 33.86 41.40 4.08
C ALA A 553 33.89 42.71 3.29
N VAL A 554 34.27 43.80 3.98
CA VAL A 554 34.69 45.07 3.39
C VAL A 554 36.12 44.94 2.90
#